data_AF-A0A2S2P239-F1
#
_entry.id   AF-A0A2S2P239-F1
#
_cell.length_a   1.000
_cell.length_b   1.000
_cell.length_c   1.000
_cell.angle_alpha   90.00
_cell.angle_beta   90.00
_cell.angle_gamma   90.00
#
_symmetry.space_group_name_H-M   'P 1'
#
loop_
_entity.id
_entity.type
_entity.pdbx_description
1 polymer ?
#
loop_
_entity_poly.entity_id
_entity_poly.type
_entity_poly.pdbx_seq_one_letter_code
_entity_poly.pdbx_strand_id
1 'polypeptide(L)'
;MLNTVIQGYNTLMNDYSDKRVKDWFLMSSPLPTMIICLSYAFIVKILGPRLMRDRKPFQLRKTLIVYNLLQVIFSTWIFYEAWDGAWGNGYSLRCEPVDYSTSPSAMRVARGCWWYYFSKFTEFFDTFFFVMRKKYDQVSTLHVIHHGIMPMSVWFGVKFTPGET
;
A
#
# COMPACT_ATOMS: atom_id res chain seq x y z
N MET A 1 13.53 -19.94 22.59
CA MET A 1 12.30 -19.43 21.95
C MET A 1 12.55 -18.11 21.22
N LEU A 2 12.93 -17.02 21.90
CA LEU A 2 13.16 -15.71 21.26
C LEU A 2 14.26 -15.76 20.18
N ASN A 3 15.41 -16.38 20.47
CA ASN A 3 16.50 -16.52 19.50
C ASN A 3 16.10 -17.31 18.25
N THR A 4 15.22 -18.31 18.40
CA THR A 4 14.68 -19.10 17.28
C THR A 4 13.77 -18.27 16.39
N VAL A 5 12.93 -17.41 16.98
CA VAL A 5 12.06 -16.49 16.23
C VAL A 5 12.89 -15.43 15.50
N ILE A 6 13.91 -14.88 16.17
CA ILE A 6 14.83 -13.90 15.56
C ILE A 6 15.61 -14.53 14.41
N GLN A 7 16.12 -15.74 14.58
CA GLN A 7 16.81 -16.47 13.51
C GLN A 7 15.89 -16.75 12.33
N GLY A 8 14.67 -17.25 12.58
CA GLY A 8 13.68 -17.48 11.52
C GLY A 8 13.31 -16.21 10.76
N TYR A 9 13.13 -15.08 11.46
CA TYR A 9 12.90 -13.79 10.82
C TYR A 9 14.09 -13.34 9.97
N ASN A 10 15.32 -13.48 10.48
CA ASN A 10 16.52 -13.11 9.75
C ASN A 10 16.71 -13.97 8.49
N THR A 11 16.47 -15.28 8.58
CA THR A 11 16.51 -16.20 7.42
C THR A 11 15.46 -15.79 6.39
N LEU A 12 14.21 -15.57 6.81
CA LEU A 12 13.14 -15.13 5.90
C LEU A 12 13.50 -13.81 5.17
N MET A 13 14.01 -12.83 5.91
CA MET A 13 14.30 -11.51 5.38
C MET A 13 15.60 -11.45 4.57
N ASN A 14 16.62 -12.25 4.88
CA ASN A 14 17.91 -12.20 4.19
C ASN A 14 18.01 -13.19 3.03
N ASP A 15 17.41 -14.37 3.17
CA ASP A 15 17.62 -15.48 2.24
C ASP A 15 16.48 -15.64 1.24
N TYR A 16 15.24 -15.32 1.64
CA TYR A 16 14.04 -15.50 0.80
C TYR A 16 13.46 -14.21 0.23
N SER A 17 13.88 -13.04 0.72
CA SER A 17 13.36 -11.78 0.18
C SER A 17 14.05 -11.36 -1.11
N ASP A 18 13.31 -10.63 -1.94
CA ASP A 18 13.87 -10.06 -3.16
C ASP A 18 14.89 -8.97 -2.82
N LYS A 19 16.14 -9.22 -3.20
CA LYS A 19 17.28 -8.32 -2.93
C LYS A 19 17.12 -6.98 -3.65
N ARG A 20 16.37 -6.93 -4.76
CA ARG A 20 16.17 -5.72 -5.59
C ARG A 20 15.44 -4.60 -4.86
N VAL A 21 14.54 -4.97 -3.92
CA VAL A 21 13.69 -4.03 -3.19
C VAL A 21 14.20 -3.71 -1.79
N LYS A 22 15.32 -4.32 -1.35
CA LYS A 22 15.83 -4.23 0.03
C LYS A 22 15.98 -2.80 0.54
N ASP A 23 16.54 -1.93 -0.30
CA ASP A 23 16.88 -0.55 0.07
C ASP A 23 15.75 0.45 -0.27
N TRP A 24 14.59 -0.03 -0.70
CA TRP A 24 13.46 0.82 -1.03
C TRP A 24 12.73 1.28 0.23
N PHE A 25 12.07 2.43 0.13
CA PHE A 25 11.34 3.01 1.25
C PHE A 25 10.27 2.03 1.78
N LEU A 26 10.26 1.84 3.10
CA LEU A 26 9.43 0.89 3.85
C LEU A 26 9.64 -0.61 3.56
N MET A 27 10.67 -1.00 2.80
CA MET A 27 10.94 -2.42 2.46
C MET A 27 11.98 -3.11 3.36
N SER A 28 12.52 -2.40 4.35
CA SER A 28 13.53 -2.95 5.29
C SER A 28 12.93 -3.95 6.29
N SER A 29 11.68 -3.75 6.70
CA SER A 29 10.95 -4.59 7.67
C SER A 29 9.45 -4.40 7.47
N PRO A 30 8.59 -5.37 7.85
CA PRO A 30 7.14 -5.16 7.87
C PRO A 30 6.70 -4.24 9.02
N LEU A 31 7.56 -4.01 10.03
CA LEU A 31 7.21 -3.25 11.24
C LEU A 31 6.74 -1.82 10.95
N PRO A 32 7.42 -1.01 10.11
CA PRO A 32 6.94 0.32 9.75
C PRO A 32 5.53 0.29 9.14
N THR A 33 5.27 -0.61 8.19
CA THR A 33 3.93 -0.78 7.59
C THR A 33 2.88 -1.11 8.65
N MET A 34 3.17 -2.06 9.53
CA MET A 34 2.26 -2.44 10.62
C MET A 34 1.96 -1.27 11.54
N ILE A 35 2.97 -0.50 11.94
CA ILE A 35 2.80 0.68 12.80
C ILE A 35 1.90 1.71 12.11
N ILE A 36 2.11 1.97 10.82
CA ILE A 36 1.29 2.92 10.06
C ILE A 36 -0.17 2.42 9.98
N CYS A 37 -0.41 1.14 9.66
CA CYS A 37 -1.75 0.56 9.59
C CYS A 37 -2.49 0.59 10.93
N LEU A 38 -1.81 0.24 12.03
CA LEU A 38 -2.38 0.31 13.38
C LEU A 38 -2.68 1.76 13.79
N SER A 39 -1.75 2.69 13.47
CA SER A 39 -1.95 4.12 13.71
C SER A 39 -3.14 4.65 12.93
N TYR A 40 -3.30 4.25 11.66
CA TYR A 40 -4.47 4.58 10.84
C TYR A 40 -5.77 4.11 11.49
N ALA A 41 -5.84 2.84 11.91
CA ALA A 41 -7.03 2.29 12.56
C ALA A 41 -7.37 3.03 13.85
N PHE A 42 -6.37 3.33 14.68
CA PHE A 42 -6.51 4.12 15.89
C PHE A 42 -7.02 5.54 15.60
N ILE A 43 -6.44 6.20 14.59
CA ILE A 43 -6.81 7.56 14.19
C ILE A 43 -8.26 7.60 13.71
N VAL A 44 -8.66 6.69 12.84
CA VAL A 44 -9.99 6.70 12.24
C VAL A 44 -11.09 6.31 13.23
N LYS A 45 -10.85 5.31 14.08
CA LYS A 45 -11.88 4.79 14.98
C LYS A 45 -11.96 5.52 16.32
N ILE A 46 -10.85 6.07 16.82
CA ILE A 46 -10.78 6.63 18.18
C ILE A 46 -10.44 8.11 18.15
N LEU A 47 -9.24 8.46 17.68
CA LEU A 47 -8.72 9.83 17.84
C LEU A 47 -9.52 10.85 17.02
N GLY A 48 -9.74 10.57 15.74
CA GLY A 48 -10.43 11.45 14.81
C GLY A 48 -11.87 11.77 15.23
N PRO A 49 -12.72 10.76 15.52
CA PRO A 49 -14.08 11.02 16.03
C PRO A 49 -14.08 11.79 17.35
N ARG A 50 -13.12 11.52 18.25
CA ARG A 50 -12.98 12.24 19.52
C ARG A 50 -12.60 13.70 19.32
N LEU A 51 -11.66 14.00 18.43
CA LEU A 51 -11.26 15.38 18.09
C LEU A 51 -12.37 16.14 17.35
N MET A 52 -13.19 15.44 16.57
CA MET A 52 -14.29 16.03 15.82
C MET A 52 -15.57 16.19 16.64
N ARG A 53 -15.70 15.58 17.84
CA ARG A 53 -16.93 15.59 18.65
C ARG A 53 -17.54 17.00 18.75
N ASP A 54 -16.76 17.96 19.23
CA ASP A 54 -17.20 19.34 19.50
C ASP A 54 -16.87 20.33 18.37
N ARG A 55 -16.44 19.83 17.20
CA ARG A 55 -16.11 20.65 16.02
C ARG A 55 -17.20 20.55 14.95
N LYS A 56 -17.41 21.63 14.19
CA LYS A 56 -18.26 21.59 12.98
C LYS A 56 -17.56 20.77 11.88
N PRO A 57 -18.29 20.07 11.00
CA PRO A 57 -17.70 19.33 9.90
C PRO A 57 -16.97 20.29 8.94
N PHE A 58 -15.77 19.91 8.50
CA PHE A 58 -14.97 20.74 7.59
C PHE A 58 -15.57 20.75 6.17
N GLN A 59 -15.53 21.91 5.50
CA GLN A 59 -15.96 22.06 4.11
C GLN A 59 -14.79 21.84 3.15
N LEU A 60 -14.46 20.58 2.88
CA LEU A 60 -13.27 20.18 2.11
C LEU A 60 -13.55 19.91 0.62
N ARG A 61 -14.60 20.51 0.04
CA ARG A 61 -15.04 20.19 -1.33
C ARG A 61 -13.93 20.39 -2.37
N LYS A 62 -13.22 21.52 -2.35
CA LYS A 62 -12.13 21.80 -3.30
C LYS A 62 -10.96 20.83 -3.10
N THR A 63 -10.60 20.57 -1.85
CA THR A 63 -9.54 19.61 -1.48
C THR A 63 -9.86 18.22 -2.00
N LEU A 64 -11.10 17.76 -1.84
CA LEU A 64 -11.54 16.45 -2.34
C LEU A 64 -11.52 16.34 -3.86
N ILE A 65 -11.89 17.40 -4.58
CA ILE A 65 -11.82 17.43 -6.05
C ILE A 65 -10.37 17.27 -6.50
N VAL A 66 -9.44 18.03 -5.92
CA VAL A 66 -8.02 17.94 -6.25
C VAL A 66 -7.44 16.58 -5.85
N TYR A 67 -7.76 16.09 -4.65
CA TYR A 67 -7.32 14.79 -4.18
C TYR A 67 -7.80 13.65 -5.09
N ASN A 68 -9.09 13.61 -5.43
CA ASN A 68 -9.64 12.59 -6.32
C ASN A 68 -9.02 12.65 -7.72
N LEU A 69 -8.76 13.85 -8.23
CA LEU A 69 -8.07 14.02 -9.52
C LEU A 69 -6.64 13.45 -9.46
N LEU A 70 -5.90 13.75 -8.40
CA LEU A 70 -4.54 13.21 -8.20
C LEU A 70 -4.57 11.68 -8.06
N GLN A 71 -5.55 11.12 -7.35
CA GLN A 71 -5.73 9.67 -7.23
C GLN A 71 -6.00 9.00 -8.58
N VAL A 72 -6.85 9.60 -9.41
CA VAL A 72 -7.13 9.10 -10.76
C VAL A 72 -5.86 9.13 -11.61
N ILE A 73 -5.15 10.27 -11.65
CA ILE A 73 -3.89 10.40 -12.40
C ILE A 73 -2.88 9.35 -11.94
N PHE A 74 -2.72 9.19 -10.63
CA PHE A 74 -1.76 8.26 -10.06
C PHE A 74 -2.12 6.79 -10.38
N SER A 75 -3.40 6.44 -10.28
CA SER A 75 -3.90 5.10 -10.61
C SER A 75 -3.78 4.80 -12.11
N THR A 76 -4.08 5.77 -12.98
CA THR A 76 -3.86 5.64 -14.43
C THR A 76 -2.38 5.46 -14.75
N TRP A 77 -1.50 6.18 -14.08
CA TRP A 77 -0.06 6.02 -14.26
C TRP A 77 0.44 4.63 -13.80
N ILE A 78 0.00 4.13 -12.64
CA ILE A 78 0.32 2.77 -12.18
C ILE A 78 -0.20 1.73 -13.17
N PHE A 79 -1.41 1.91 -13.69
CA PHE A 79 -1.97 1.01 -14.70
C PHE A 79 -1.13 1.01 -15.98
N TYR A 80 -0.66 2.17 -16.43
CA TYR A 80 0.26 2.27 -17.57
C TYR A 80 1.59 1.56 -17.30
N GLU A 81 2.19 1.74 -16.12
CA GLU A 81 3.42 1.03 -15.73
C GLU A 81 3.22 -0.49 -15.67
N ALA A 82 2.07 -0.96 -15.20
CA ALA A 82 1.73 -2.38 -15.17
C ALA A 82 1.49 -2.94 -16.57
N TRP A 83 0.78 -2.20 -17.42
CA TRP A 83 0.55 -2.58 -18.82
C TRP A 83 1.86 -2.65 -19.59
N ASP A 84 2.65 -1.58 -19.59
CA ASP A 84 3.93 -1.54 -20.30
C ASP A 84 4.94 -2.53 -19.71
N GLY A 85 5.02 -2.67 -18.38
CA GLY A 85 5.97 -3.58 -17.73
C GLY A 85 5.64 -5.06 -17.91
N ALA A 86 4.36 -5.42 -18.06
CA ALA A 86 3.90 -6.81 -18.15
C ALA A 86 3.21 -7.11 -19.49
N TRP A 87 1.89 -6.96 -19.56
CA TRP A 87 1.07 -7.51 -20.66
C TRP A 87 1.33 -6.87 -22.03
N GLY A 88 1.76 -5.61 -22.05
CA GLY A 88 2.15 -4.89 -23.26
C GLY A 88 3.51 -5.31 -23.83
N ASN A 89 4.34 -6.01 -23.04
CA ASN A 89 5.69 -6.46 -23.43
C ASN A 89 5.86 -7.99 -23.35
N GLY A 90 4.76 -8.74 -23.55
CA GLY A 90 4.81 -10.17 -23.82
C GLY A 90 4.49 -11.09 -22.63
N TYR A 91 4.08 -10.55 -21.47
CA TYR A 91 3.54 -11.38 -20.39
C TYR A 91 2.22 -12.03 -20.83
N SER A 92 2.04 -13.30 -20.47
CA SER A 92 0.76 -13.96 -20.62
C SER A 92 -0.28 -13.38 -19.64
N LEU A 93 -1.57 -13.44 -19.99
CA LEU A 93 -2.67 -13.24 -19.03
C LEU A 93 -2.91 -14.47 -18.13
N ARG A 94 -2.03 -15.47 -18.23
CA ARG A 94 -2.00 -16.69 -17.41
C ARG A 94 -0.81 -16.61 -16.44
N CYS A 95 -0.58 -17.68 -15.70
CA CYS A 95 0.55 -17.80 -14.77
C CYS A 95 1.86 -17.41 -15.45
N GLU A 96 2.43 -16.29 -15.01
CA GLU A 96 3.73 -15.78 -15.44
C GLU A 96 4.67 -15.78 -14.23
N PRO A 97 5.81 -16.50 -14.29
CA PRO A 97 6.73 -16.55 -13.17
C PRO A 97 7.38 -15.18 -12.96
N VAL A 98 7.72 -14.88 -11.69
CA VAL A 98 8.47 -13.67 -11.36
C VAL A 98 9.85 -13.71 -12.00
N ASP A 99 10.17 -12.72 -12.83
CA ASP A 99 11.55 -12.48 -13.26
C ASP A 99 12.31 -11.77 -12.12
N TYR A 100 13.18 -12.50 -11.44
CA TYR A 100 14.06 -11.99 -10.38
C TYR A 100 15.35 -11.32 -10.91
N SER A 101 15.52 -11.21 -12.23
CA SER A 101 16.67 -10.53 -12.82
C SER A 101 16.69 -9.03 -12.52
N THR A 102 17.86 -8.42 -12.70
CA THR A 102 18.04 -6.95 -12.63
C THR A 102 17.88 -6.29 -14.00
N SER A 103 17.24 -6.96 -14.96
CA SER A 103 16.96 -6.40 -16.28
C SER A 103 16.10 -5.13 -16.15
N PRO A 104 16.21 -4.16 -17.08
CA PRO A 104 15.39 -2.95 -17.04
C PRO A 104 13.88 -3.23 -16.99
N SER A 105 13.42 -4.29 -17.67
CA SER A 105 12.02 -4.71 -17.67
C SER A 105 11.58 -5.26 -16.32
N ALA A 106 12.33 -6.20 -15.75
CA ALA A 106 12.01 -6.80 -14.45
C ALA A 106 12.05 -5.77 -13.32
N MET A 107 13.03 -4.85 -13.35
CA MET A 107 13.11 -3.73 -12.41
C MET A 107 11.94 -2.76 -12.57
N ARG A 108 11.40 -2.57 -13.78
CA ARG A 108 10.21 -1.73 -14.02
C ARG A 108 8.97 -2.34 -13.36
N VAL A 109 8.73 -3.63 -13.57
CA VAL A 109 7.62 -4.36 -12.92
C VAL A 109 7.73 -4.27 -11.39
N ALA A 110 8.91 -4.55 -10.83
CA ALA A 110 9.12 -4.47 -9.39
C ALA A 110 8.84 -3.07 -8.84
N ARG A 111 9.30 -2.01 -9.54
CA ARG A 111 9.01 -0.61 -9.17
C ARG A 111 7.51 -0.31 -9.25
N GLY A 112 6.82 -0.82 -10.26
CA GLY A 112 5.37 -0.73 -10.39
C GLY A 112 4.64 -1.34 -9.19
N CYS A 113 5.06 -2.55 -8.76
CA CYS A 113 4.52 -3.20 -7.56
C CYS A 113 4.76 -2.35 -6.29
N TRP A 114 5.93 -1.72 -6.16
CA TRP A 114 6.22 -0.83 -5.03
C TRP A 114 5.39 0.46 -5.07
N TRP A 115 5.18 1.05 -6.24
CA TRP A 115 4.30 2.22 -6.39
C TRP A 115 2.84 1.89 -6.09
N TYR A 116 2.38 0.69 -6.44
CA TYR A 116 1.08 0.18 -6.04
C TYR A 116 0.99 -0.04 -4.52
N TYR A 117 2.03 -0.56 -3.87
CA TYR A 117 2.12 -0.60 -2.41
C TYR A 117 2.02 0.81 -1.81
N PHE A 118 2.77 1.78 -2.35
CA PHE A 118 2.72 3.16 -1.88
C PHE A 118 1.33 3.77 -2.04
N SER A 119 0.62 3.46 -3.13
CA SER A 119 -0.73 3.97 -3.37
C SER A 119 -1.72 3.58 -2.29
N LYS A 120 -1.57 2.41 -1.65
CA LYS A 120 -2.44 1.99 -0.55
C LYS A 120 -2.38 2.90 0.68
N PHE A 121 -1.26 3.57 0.92
CA PHE A 121 -1.19 4.60 1.98
C PHE A 121 -1.90 5.88 1.57
N THR A 122 -1.89 6.23 0.29
CA THR A 122 -2.58 7.43 -0.20
C THR A 122 -4.10 7.30 -0.07
N GLU A 123 -4.64 6.09 -0.13
CA GLU A 123 -6.06 5.80 0.10
C GLU A 123 -6.49 6.04 1.57
N PHE A 124 -5.56 6.13 2.53
CA PHE A 124 -5.91 6.43 3.92
C PHE A 124 -6.54 7.82 4.08
N PHE A 125 -6.18 8.74 3.19
CA PHE A 125 -6.70 10.09 3.22
C PHE A 125 -8.20 10.15 2.95
N ASP A 126 -8.78 9.21 2.19
CA ASP A 126 -10.23 9.11 2.00
C ASP A 126 -10.95 9.01 3.34
N THR A 127 -10.48 8.10 4.20
CA THR A 127 -11.06 7.87 5.51
C THR A 127 -10.82 9.05 6.45
N PHE A 128 -9.65 9.71 6.36
CA PHE A 128 -9.40 10.94 7.12
C PHE A 128 -10.37 12.06 6.70
N PHE A 129 -10.64 12.22 5.40
CA PHE A 129 -11.61 13.19 4.91
C PHE A 129 -13.04 12.86 5.36
N PHE A 130 -13.44 11.58 5.38
CA PHE A 130 -14.75 11.19 5.91
C PHE A 130 -14.91 11.53 7.38
N VAL A 131 -13.90 11.24 8.21
CA VAL A 131 -13.90 11.59 9.63
C VAL A 131 -13.96 13.10 9.85
N MET A 132 -13.12 13.89 9.15
CA MET A 132 -13.13 15.36 9.23
C MET A 132 -14.45 15.98 8.76
N ARG A 133 -15.20 15.32 7.87
CA ARG A 133 -16.51 15.76 7.40
C ARG A 133 -17.68 15.22 8.25
N LYS A 134 -17.39 14.45 9.31
CA LYS A 134 -18.39 13.72 10.12
C LYS A 134 -19.30 12.80 9.28
N LYS A 135 -18.77 12.22 8.20
CA LYS A 135 -19.46 11.27 7.32
C LYS A 135 -19.17 9.83 7.74
N TYR A 136 -19.58 9.49 8.96
CA TYR A 136 -19.30 8.17 9.55
C TYR A 136 -20.08 7.03 8.88
N ASP A 137 -21.16 7.35 8.17
CA ASP A 137 -21.88 6.43 7.29
C ASP A 137 -20.99 5.85 6.18
N GLN A 138 -19.99 6.62 5.73
CA GLN A 138 -19.02 6.18 4.72
C GLN A 138 -17.84 5.40 5.33
N VAL A 139 -17.65 5.47 6.66
CA VAL A 139 -16.56 4.79 7.39
C VAL A 139 -17.07 3.46 7.95
N SER A 140 -17.49 2.57 7.05
CA SER A 140 -17.95 1.23 7.43
C SER A 140 -16.81 0.41 8.05
N THR A 141 -17.16 -0.62 8.82
CA THR A 141 -16.15 -1.56 9.37
C THR A 141 -15.36 -2.23 8.25
N LEU A 142 -16.03 -2.59 7.15
CA LEU A 142 -15.39 -3.16 5.97
C LEU A 142 -14.37 -2.19 5.35
N HIS A 143 -14.73 -0.92 5.18
CA HIS A 143 -13.83 0.11 4.64
C HIS A 143 -12.55 0.23 5.46
N VAL A 144 -12.69 0.29 6.79
CA VAL A 144 -11.53 0.44 7.69
C VAL A 144 -10.67 -0.82 7.72
N ILE A 145 -11.27 -2.01 7.73
CA ILE A 145 -10.52 -3.27 7.69
C ILE A 145 -9.79 -3.40 6.35
N HIS A 146 -10.49 -3.15 5.23
CA HIS A 146 -9.92 -3.21 3.89
C HIS A 146 -8.71 -2.28 3.76
N HIS A 147 -8.88 -0.98 4.00
CA HIS A 147 -7.73 -0.06 3.91
C HIS A 147 -6.66 -0.39 4.96
N GLY A 148 -7.04 -0.80 6.18
CA GLY A 148 -6.07 -1.16 7.21
C GLY A 148 -5.18 -2.34 6.86
N ILE A 149 -5.71 -3.36 6.17
CA ILE A 149 -4.96 -4.60 5.85
C ILE A 149 -4.25 -4.54 4.50
N MET A 150 -4.79 -3.81 3.51
CA MET A 150 -4.28 -3.82 2.13
C MET A 150 -2.78 -3.46 2.02
N PRO A 151 -2.24 -2.39 2.65
CA PRO A 151 -0.81 -2.10 2.59
C PRO A 151 0.04 -3.22 3.19
N MET A 152 -0.45 -3.88 4.24
CA MET A 152 0.26 -4.99 4.88
C MET A 152 0.30 -6.22 3.96
N SER A 153 -0.81 -6.54 3.30
CA SER A 153 -0.88 -7.64 2.33
C SER A 153 0.03 -7.38 1.12
N VAL A 154 0.00 -6.17 0.56
CA VAL A 154 0.82 -5.82 -0.62
C VAL A 154 2.31 -5.77 -0.27
N TRP A 155 2.68 -5.40 0.96
CA TRP A 155 4.08 -5.40 1.42
C TRP A 155 4.76 -6.76 1.20
N PHE A 156 4.07 -7.87 1.53
CA PHE A 156 4.61 -9.21 1.30
C PHE A 156 4.78 -9.51 -0.19
N GLY A 157 3.82 -9.12 -1.03
CA GLY A 157 3.93 -9.27 -2.48
C GLY A 157 5.15 -8.54 -3.05
N VAL A 158 5.37 -7.28 -2.66
CA VAL A 158 6.56 -6.52 -3.12
C VAL A 158 7.85 -7.12 -2.58
N LYS A 159 7.84 -7.61 -1.34
CA LYS A 159 9.06 -8.09 -0.67
C LYS A 159 9.53 -9.46 -1.17
N PHE A 160 8.61 -10.33 -1.58
CA PHE A 160 8.92 -11.72 -1.91
C PHE A 160 8.65 -12.05 -3.39
N THR A 161 7.59 -11.53 -3.98
CA THR A 161 7.16 -11.88 -5.35
C THR A 161 6.75 -10.66 -6.19
N PRO A 162 7.64 -9.66 -6.37
CA PRO A 162 7.31 -8.44 -7.11
C PRO A 162 7.19 -8.72 -8.61
N GLY A 163 5.97 -8.97 -9.08
CA GLY A 163 5.64 -9.18 -10.49
C GLY A 163 4.89 -10.47 -10.82
N GLU A 164 4.51 -11.27 -9.82
CA GLU A 164 3.67 -12.46 -10.02
C GLU A 164 2.23 -12.03 -10.34
N THR A 165 1.66 -12.54 -11.43
CA THR A 165 0.26 -12.32 -11.83
C THR A 165 -0.44 -13.62 -12.14
#